data_AF-A0A3M5PI35-F1
#
_entry.id   AF-A0A3M5PI35-F1
#
_cell.length_a   1.000
_cell.length_b   1.000
_cell.length_c   1.000
_cell.angle_alpha   90.00
_cell.angle_beta   90.00
_cell.angle_gamma   90.00
#
_symmetry.space_group_name_H-M   'P 1'
#
loop_
_entity.id
_entity.type
_entity.pdbx_description
1 polymer ?
#
loop_
_entity_poly.entity_id
_entity_poly.type
_entity_poly.pdbx_seq_one_letter_code
_entity_poly.pdbx_strand_id
1 'polypeptide(L)' 'MEHESHERFDAVWVTLERLRADLQLLERTELERVAHLRGHQTVDDLEALQQSFVRLDQAVLDIEQTLASLGEATGEIGKL' A
#
# COMPACT_ATOMS: atom_id res chain seq x y z
N MET A 1 -10.34 -0.44 -27.56
CA MET A 1 -9.50 0.66 -27.06
C MET A 1 -10.02 1.12 -25.70
N GLU A 2 -11.25 1.67 -25.59
CA GLU A 2 -11.81 2.09 -24.28
C GLU A 2 -12.00 0.93 -23.28
N HIS A 3 -12.56 -0.21 -23.70
CA HIS A 3 -12.69 -1.39 -22.82
C HIS A 3 -11.35 -1.92 -22.28
N GLU A 4 -10.27 -1.86 -23.09
CA GLU A 4 -8.95 -2.34 -22.67
C GLU A 4 -8.29 -1.39 -21.65
N SER A 5 -8.59 -0.08 -21.75
CA SER A 5 -8.15 0.91 -20.76
C SER A 5 -8.85 0.69 -19.42
N HIS A 6 -10.16 0.48 -19.43
CA HIS A 6 -10.96 0.21 -18.24
C HIS A 6 -10.51 -1.07 -17.53
N GLU A 7 -10.35 -2.17 -18.26
CA GLU A 7 -9.85 -3.45 -17.70
C GLU A 7 -8.46 -3.31 -17.07
N ARG A 8 -7.57 -2.50 -17.67
CA ARG A 8 -6.24 -2.24 -17.12
C ARG A 8 -6.31 -1.35 -15.88
N PHE A 9 -7.18 -0.34 -15.88
CA PHE A 9 -7.39 0.53 -14.74
C PHE A 9 -7.85 -0.27 -13.52
N ASP A 10 -8.88 -1.09 -13.69
CA ASP A 10 -9.42 -1.97 -12.66
C ASP A 10 -8.37 -2.97 -12.16
N ALA A 11 -7.59 -3.57 -13.07
CA ALA A 11 -6.53 -4.49 -12.69
C ALA A 11 -5.45 -3.83 -11.82
N VAL A 12 -5.07 -2.58 -12.12
CA VAL A 12 -4.13 -1.81 -11.29
C VAL A 12 -4.77 -1.51 -9.93
N TRP A 13 -6.04 -1.09 -9.90
CA TRP A 13 -6.75 -0.80 -8.66
C TRP A 13 -6.81 -2.02 -7.72
N VAL A 14 -7.25 -3.18 -8.24
CA VAL A 14 -7.29 -4.45 -7.50
C VAL A 14 -5.90 -4.85 -7.00
N THR A 15 -4.86 -4.60 -7.79
CA THR A 15 -3.47 -4.88 -7.39
C THR A 15 -3.04 -4.00 -6.21
N LEU A 16 -3.44 -2.71 -6.18
CA LEU A 16 -3.15 -1.82 -5.06
C LEU A 16 -3.89 -2.21 -3.78
N GLU A 17 -5.17 -2.58 -3.89
CA GLU A 17 -5.94 -3.08 -2.75
C GLU A 17 -5.30 -4.33 -2.13
N ARG A 18 -4.85 -5.25 -2.99
CA ARG A 18 -4.13 -6.45 -2.56
C ARG A 18 -2.78 -6.11 -1.93
N LEU A 19 -2.01 -5.21 -2.53
CA LEU A 19 -0.72 -4.78 -2.01
C LEU A 19 -0.87 -4.16 -0.62
N ARG A 20 -1.87 -3.32 -0.41
CA ARG A 20 -2.17 -2.74 0.91
C ARG A 20 -2.46 -3.84 1.95
N ALA A 21 -3.32 -4.80 1.61
CA ALA A 21 -3.66 -5.90 2.51
C ALA A 21 -2.41 -6.76 2.85
N ASP A 22 -1.59 -7.06 1.85
CA ASP A 22 -0.36 -7.83 2.02
C ASP A 22 0.66 -7.07 2.89
N LEU A 23 0.79 -5.75 2.73
CA LEU A 23 1.65 -4.90 3.56
C LEU A 23 1.19 -4.87 5.02
N GLN A 24 -0.12 -4.75 5.29
CA GLN A 24 -0.67 -4.79 6.65
C GLN A 24 -0.43 -6.15 7.33
N LEU A 25 -0.57 -7.23 6.57
CA LEU A 25 -0.28 -8.58 7.07
C LEU A 25 1.22 -8.75 7.37
N LEU A 26 2.07 -8.23 6.48
CA LEU A 26 3.52 -8.28 6.64
C LEU A 26 3.96 -7.45 7.86
N GLU A 27 3.43 -6.25 8.04
CA GLU A 27 3.70 -5.40 9.20
C GLU A 27 3.42 -6.15 10.50
N ARG A 28 2.22 -6.73 10.63
CA ARG A 28 1.86 -7.51 11.82
C ARG A 28 2.84 -8.65 12.07
N THR A 29 3.15 -9.42 11.03
CA THR A 29 4.05 -10.59 11.13
C THR A 29 5.46 -10.18 11.56
N GLU A 30 5.99 -9.10 10.99
CA GLU A 30 7.33 -8.61 11.29
C GLU A 30 7.42 -7.98 12.70
N LEU A 31 6.40 -7.22 13.12
CA LEU A 31 6.33 -6.65 14.46
C LEU A 31 6.24 -7.74 15.54
N GLU A 32 5.44 -8.78 15.32
CA GLU A 32 5.39 -9.95 16.20
C GLU A 32 6.76 -10.62 16.30
N ARG A 33 7.42 -10.86 15.16
CA ARG A 33 8.76 -11.46 15.11
C ARG A 33 9.78 -10.64 15.90
N VAL A 34 9.82 -9.33 15.72
CA VAL A 34 10.76 -8.44 16.45
C VAL A 34 10.43 -8.40 17.94
N ALA A 35 9.15 -8.42 18.33
CA ALA A 35 8.75 -8.48 19.74
C ALA A 35 9.26 -9.74 20.45
N HIS A 36 9.34 -10.88 19.75
CA HIS A 36 9.88 -12.14 20.28
C HIS A 36 11.41 -12.14 20.44
N LEU A 37 12.13 -11.23 19.77
CA LEU A 37 13.60 -11.17 19.75
C LEU A 37 14.19 -10.23 20.82
N ARG A 38 13.37 -9.71 21.75
CA ARG A 38 13.75 -8.64 22.70
C ARG A 38 14.89 -9.04 23.66
N GLY A 39 16.12 -8.82 23.20
CA GLY A 39 17.35 -8.72 23.99
C GLY A 39 18.13 -7.46 23.59
N HIS A 40 18.05 -6.42 24.44
CA HIS A 40 18.94 -5.24 24.57
C HIS A 40 19.29 -4.32 23.36
N GLN A 41 18.96 -4.62 22.10
CA GLN A 41 19.22 -3.70 20.95
C GLN A 41 17.97 -3.43 20.07
N THR A 42 16.79 -3.81 20.52
CA THR A 42 15.59 -3.97 19.68
C THR A 42 14.66 -2.75 19.59
N VAL A 43 14.93 -1.66 20.31
CA VAL A 43 14.04 -0.48 20.31
C VAL A 43 14.22 0.34 19.03
N ASP A 44 15.47 0.67 18.68
CA ASP A 44 15.79 1.42 17.46
C ASP A 44 15.40 0.63 16.20
N ASP A 45 15.62 -0.69 16.21
CA ASP A 45 15.22 -1.58 15.12
C ASP A 45 13.70 -1.69 14.96
N LEU A 46 12.96 -1.69 16.07
CA LEU A 46 11.49 -1.71 16.05
C LEU A 46 10.93 -0.40 15.51
N GLU A 47 11.46 0.74 15.95
CA GLU A 47 11.04 2.05 15.47
C GLU A 47 11.37 2.20 13.97
N ALA A 48 12.55 1.80 13.53
CA ALA A 48 12.93 1.83 12.12
C ALA A 48 12.03 0.93 11.25
N LEU A 49 11.64 -0.25 11.78
CA LEU A 49 10.70 -1.15 11.11
C LEU A 49 9.30 -0.53 10.97
N GLN A 50 8.75 0.02 12.06
CA GLN A 50 7.45 0.70 12.05
C GLN A 50 7.45 1.88 11.07
N GLN A 51 8.49 2.72 11.12
CA GLN A 51 8.63 3.84 10.19
C GLN A 51 8.71 3.39 8.74
N SER A 52 9.29 2.22 8.47
CA SER A 52 9.34 1.66 7.11
C SER A 52 7.94 1.29 6.60
N PHE A 53 7.09 0.67 7.42
CA PHE A 53 5.71 0.38 7.03
C PHE A 53 4.86 1.63 6.86
N VAL A 54 5.03 2.64 7.72
CA VAL A 54 4.39 3.96 7.54
C VAL A 54 4.75 4.57 6.19
N ARG A 55 6.03 4.51 5.78
CA ARG A 55 6.46 5.01 4.46
C ARG A 55 5.86 4.21 3.30
N LEU A 56 5.73 2.89 3.45
CA LEU A 56 5.11 2.04 2.43
C LEU A 56 3.62 2.35 2.28
N ASP A 57 2.88 2.50 3.39
CA ASP A 57 1.46 2.85 3.36
C ASP A 57 1.22 4.22 2.73
N GLN A 58 2.05 5.22 3.08
CA GLN A 58 1.98 6.54 2.45
C GLN A 58 2.25 6.46 0.94
N ALA A 59 3.24 5.68 0.51
CA ALA A 59 3.54 5.53 -0.92
C ALA A 59 2.37 4.86 -1.67
N VAL A 60 1.72 3.85 -1.07
CA VAL A 60 0.53 3.23 -1.66
C VAL A 60 -0.62 4.23 -1.74
N LEU A 61 -0.85 5.03 -0.70
CA LEU A 61 -1.86 6.07 -0.71
C LEU A 61 -1.61 7.11 -1.81
N ASP A 62 -0.37 7.54 -1.99
CA ASP A 62 0.00 8.50 -3.03
C ASP A 62 -0.26 7.93 -4.44
N ILE A 63 0.01 6.63 -4.64
CA ILE A 63 -0.28 5.94 -5.90
C ILE A 63 -1.80 5.88 -6.13
N GLU A 64 -2.58 5.52 -5.11
CA GLU A 64 -4.05 5.45 -5.22
C GLU A 64 -4.67 6.81 -5.54
N GLN A 65 -4.22 7.89 -4.89
CA GLN A 65 -4.67 9.25 -5.19
C GLN A 65 -4.34 9.67 -6.61
N THR A 66 -3.13 9.32 -7.08
CA THR A 66 -2.71 9.58 -8.45
C THR A 66 -3.55 8.78 -9.45
N LEU A 67 -3.82 7.51 -9.15
CA LEU A 67 -4.63 6.64 -10.00
C LEU A 67 -6.09 7.10 -10.03
N ALA A 68 -6.66 7.52 -8.89
CA ALA A 68 -8.01 8.09 -8.84
C ALA A 68 -8.12 9.35 -9.70
N SER A 69 -7.13 10.26 -9.57
CA SER A 69 -7.06 11.48 -10.40
C SER A 69 -6.95 11.15 -11.89
N LEU A 70 -6.19 10.12 -12.25
CA LEU A 70 -6.09 9.64 -13.63
C LEU A 70 -7.44 9.11 -14.11
N GLY A 71 -8.10 8.27 -13.31
CA GLY A 71 -9.40 7.68 -13.63
C GLY A 71 -10.49 8.74 -13.82
N GLU A 72 -10.51 9.80 -13.02
CA GLU A 72 -11.40 10.94 -13.21
C GLU A 72 -11.11 11.69 -14.52
N ALA A 73 -9.82 11.89 -14.84
CA ALA A 73 -9.40 12.61 -16.04
C ALA A 73 -9.68 11.82 -17.33
N THR A 74 -9.60 10.48 -17.28
CA THR A 74 -9.86 9.59 -18.41
C THR A 74 -11.31 9.08 -18.47
N GLY A 75 -12.13 9.39 -17.47
CA GLY A 75 -13.54 8.97 -17.40
C GLY A 75 -13.76 7.54 -16.92
N GLU A 76 -12.73 6.88 -16.38
CA GLU A 76 -12.81 5.54 -15.78
C GLU A 76 -13.51 5.58 -14.41
N ILE A 77 -13.38 6.70 -13.69
CA ILE A 77 -14.14 7.00 -12.48
C ILE A 77 -15.16 8.09 -12.83
N GLY A 78 -16.44 7.83 -12.59
CA GLY A 78 -17.47 8.85 -12.72
C GLY A 78 -17.15 10.03 -11.82
N LYS A 79 -17.20 11.27 -12.35
CA LYS A 79 -16.93 12.47 -11.56
C LYS A 79 -17.76 12.47 -10.28
N LEU A 80 -17.09 12.57 -9.15
CA LEU A 80 -17.69 12.84 -7.84
C LEU A 80 -18.45 14.18 -7.86
#